data_AF-A0A1F5K145-F1
#
_entry.id   AF-A0A1F5K145-F1
#
_cell.length_a   1.000
_cell.length_b   1.000
_cell.length_c   1.000
_cell.angle_alpha   90.00
_cell.angle_beta   90.00
_cell.angle_gamma   90.00
#
_symmetry.space_group_name_H-M   'P 1'
#
loop_
_entity.id
_entity.type
_entity.pdbx_description
1 polymer ?
#
loop_
_entity_poly.entity_id
_entity_poly.type
_entity_poly.pdbx_seq_one_letter_code
_entity_poly.pdbx_strand_id
1 'polypeptide(L)'
;MKIYALILIFFLILTFTLPSRVLAVSEHLNLGQLQSMGFTKYESVNGNSLLYPFKRFREKIFRVPDQELFDTRFNELIYIANKKKTGFLEESVSRYISISGILMQNKKSSVSEKAKQNIKILEKLRDGYPANSLPWIQIQKTVDTTRRLQ
;
A
#
# COMPACT_ATOMS: atom_id res chain seq x y z
N MET A 1 -19.23 -14.09 -38.04
CA MET A 1 -18.24 -13.16 -37.42
C MET A 1 -18.80 -12.28 -36.31
N LYS A 2 -20.00 -11.67 -36.45
CA LYS A 2 -20.57 -10.75 -35.44
C LYS A 2 -20.90 -11.40 -34.08
N ILE A 3 -21.33 -12.67 -34.08
CA ILE A 3 -21.68 -13.42 -32.85
C ILE A 3 -20.45 -13.68 -31.97
N TYR A 4 -19.31 -14.06 -32.56
CA TYR A 4 -18.08 -14.30 -31.80
C TYR A 4 -17.54 -13.02 -31.15
N ALA A 5 -17.68 -11.86 -31.82
CA ALA A 5 -17.31 -10.58 -31.25
C ALA A 5 -18.19 -10.20 -30.04
N LEU A 6 -19.50 -10.47 -30.11
CA LEU A 6 -20.43 -10.26 -29.00
C LEU A 6 -20.13 -11.16 -27.80
N ILE A 7 -19.79 -12.44 -28.04
CA ILE A 7 -19.39 -13.38 -26.98
C ILE A 7 -18.09 -12.93 -26.31
N LEU A 8 -17.13 -12.43 -27.09
CA LEU A 8 -15.86 -11.93 -26.57
C LEU A 8 -16.06 -10.68 -25.70
N ILE A 9 -16.92 -9.75 -26.13
CA ILE A 9 -17.28 -8.55 -25.36
C ILE A 9 -18.02 -8.94 -24.07
N PHE A 10 -18.94 -9.91 -24.14
CA PHE A 10 -19.65 -10.40 -22.97
C PHE A 10 -18.69 -11.03 -21.95
N PHE A 11 -17.72 -11.84 -22.39
CA PHE A 11 -16.68 -12.40 -21.50
C PHE A 11 -15.76 -11.32 -20.90
N LEU A 12 -15.42 -10.27 -21.67
CA LEU A 12 -14.68 -9.11 -21.16
C LEU A 12 -15.46 -8.33 -20.10
N ILE A 13 -16.77 -8.15 -20.28
CA ILE A 13 -17.64 -7.51 -19.29
C ILE A 13 -17.82 -8.40 -18.06
N LEU A 14 -17.96 -9.72 -18.24
CA LEU A 14 -18.12 -10.67 -17.13
C LEU A 14 -16.86 -10.71 -16.25
N THR A 15 -15.67 -10.66 -16.85
CA THR A 15 -14.40 -10.57 -16.11
C THR A 15 -14.20 -9.22 -15.42
N PHE A 16 -14.75 -8.13 -15.96
CA PHE A 16 -14.75 -6.81 -15.32
C PHE A 16 -15.78 -6.66 -14.19
N THR A 17 -16.89 -7.41 -14.26
CA THR A 17 -18.01 -7.29 -13.30
C THR A 17 -17.98 -8.32 -12.19
N LEU A 18 -17.12 -9.34 -12.25
CA LEU A 18 -16.85 -10.16 -11.08
C LEU A 18 -16.07 -9.30 -10.07
N PRO A 19 -16.70 -8.85 -8.96
CA PRO A 19 -15.91 -8.35 -7.86
C PRO A 19 -15.01 -9.52 -7.49
N SER A 20 -13.70 -9.32 -7.56
CA SER A 20 -12.78 -10.24 -6.91
C SER A 20 -13.22 -10.19 -5.45
N ARG A 21 -14.05 -11.15 -5.03
CA ARG A 21 -14.31 -11.43 -3.63
C ARG A 21 -12.97 -11.97 -3.16
N VAL A 22 -12.06 -11.05 -2.88
CA VAL A 22 -10.89 -11.28 -2.07
C VAL A 22 -11.49 -11.90 -0.83
N LEU A 23 -11.33 -13.23 -0.70
CA LEU A 23 -11.58 -13.98 0.52
C LEU A 23 -11.19 -13.05 1.65
N ALA A 24 -12.13 -12.77 2.57
CA ALA A 24 -11.90 -11.85 3.66
C ALA A 24 -10.75 -12.41 4.50
N VAL A 25 -9.52 -12.09 4.10
CA VAL A 25 -8.33 -12.40 4.86
C VAL A 25 -8.52 -11.59 6.13
N SER A 26 -8.58 -12.31 7.25
CA SER A 26 -8.73 -11.74 8.58
C SER A 26 -7.77 -10.56 8.71
N GLU A 27 -8.34 -9.36 8.89
CA GLU A 27 -7.54 -8.16 9.14
C GLU A 27 -6.79 -8.35 10.46
N HIS A 28 -5.53 -7.94 10.51
CA HIS A 28 -4.77 -7.99 11.76
C HIS A 28 -5.25 -6.92 12.76
N LEU A 29 -5.47 -5.70 12.27
CA LEU A 29 -6.00 -4.54 12.98
C LEU A 29 -7.34 -4.16 12.37
N ASN A 30 -8.33 -3.85 13.21
CA ASN A 30 -9.59 -3.31 12.70
C ASN A 30 -9.45 -1.82 12.32
N LEU A 31 -10.37 -1.31 11.50
CA LEU A 31 -10.32 0.07 11.03
C LEU A 31 -10.38 1.11 12.17
N GLY A 32 -11.12 0.83 13.25
CA GLY A 32 -11.22 1.73 14.41
C GLY A 32 -9.89 1.89 15.16
N GLN A 33 -9.14 0.80 15.33
CA GLN A 33 -7.79 0.83 15.89
C GLN A 33 -6.85 1.67 15.01
N LEU A 34 -6.90 1.47 13.70
CA LEU A 34 -6.10 2.25 12.77
C LEU A 34 -6.45 3.75 12.81
N GLN A 35 -7.75 4.09 12.81
CA GLN A 35 -8.22 5.47 12.90
C GLN A 35 -7.80 6.16 14.20
N SER A 36 -7.80 5.43 15.33
CA SER A 36 -7.32 5.97 16.61
C SER A 36 -5.83 6.34 16.60
N MET A 37 -5.06 5.79 15.66
CA MET A 37 -3.63 6.09 15.46
C MET A 37 -3.37 7.13 14.38
N GLY A 38 -4.43 7.72 13.80
CA GLY A 38 -4.33 8.74 12.75
C GLY A 38 -4.38 8.18 11.31
N PHE A 39 -4.69 6.90 11.13
CA PHE A 39 -4.89 6.34 9.78
C PHE A 39 -6.22 6.78 9.19
N THR A 40 -6.20 7.32 7.98
CA THR A 40 -7.39 7.93 7.37
C THR A 40 -8.07 7.03 6.36
N LYS A 41 -7.31 6.30 5.53
CA LYS A 41 -7.88 5.49 4.44
C LYS A 41 -6.93 4.42 3.93
N TYR A 42 -7.50 3.32 3.44
CA TYR A 42 -6.78 2.41 2.56
C TYR A 42 -6.68 2.95 1.15
N GLU A 43 -5.61 2.57 0.47
CA GLU A 43 -5.51 2.72 -0.97
C GLU A 43 -5.87 1.38 -1.62
N SER A 44 -7.05 1.33 -2.25
CA SER A 44 -7.69 0.08 -2.71
C SER A 44 -7.02 -0.57 -3.92
N VAL A 45 -6.10 0.12 -4.60
CA VAL A 45 -5.42 -0.43 -5.78
C VAL A 45 -4.27 -1.33 -5.31
N ASN A 46 -4.64 -2.59 -5.07
CA ASN A 46 -3.73 -3.71 -4.84
C ASN A 46 -2.70 -3.79 -6.00
N GLY A 47 -1.44 -4.13 -5.70
CA GLY A 47 -0.41 -4.43 -6.72
C GLY A 47 -0.83 -5.50 -7.74
N ASN A 48 -1.81 -6.35 -7.39
CA ASN A 48 -2.44 -7.33 -8.29
C ASN A 48 -3.56 -6.81 -9.19
N SER A 49 -3.98 -5.55 -9.06
CA SER A 49 -4.97 -5.01 -9.99
C SER A 49 -4.33 -4.87 -11.36
N LEU A 50 -5.01 -5.34 -12.42
CA LEU A 50 -4.64 -5.02 -13.81
C LEU A 50 -4.55 -3.50 -14.04
N LEU A 51 -5.17 -2.70 -13.17
CA LEU A 51 -5.13 -1.24 -13.17
C LEU A 51 -3.88 -0.66 -12.49
N TYR A 52 -3.08 -1.46 -11.79
CA TYR A 52 -1.92 -0.97 -11.04
C TYR A 52 -0.82 -0.39 -11.96
N PRO A 53 -0.44 -1.02 -13.09
CA PRO A 53 0.45 -0.41 -14.07
C PRO A 53 -0.09 0.92 -14.62
N PHE A 54 -1.40 1.01 -14.87
CA PHE A 54 -2.05 2.25 -15.32
C PHE A 54 -2.02 3.35 -14.26
N LYS A 55 -2.22 3.00 -12.98
CA LYS A 55 -2.05 3.92 -11.85
C LYS A 55 -0.63 4.49 -11.83
N ARG A 56 0.38 3.63 -11.95
CA ARG A 56 1.80 4.03 -11.96
C ARG A 56 2.14 4.92 -13.14
N PHE A 57 1.61 4.61 -14.32
CA PHE A 57 1.77 5.42 -15.51
C PHE A 57 1.14 6.81 -15.32
N ARG A 58 -0.08 6.85 -14.77
CA ARG A 58 -0.76 8.10 -14.41
C ARG A 58 0.08 8.93 -13.44
N GLU A 59 0.53 8.35 -12.32
CA GLU A 59 1.33 9.08 -11.33
C GLU A 59 2.59 9.72 -11.94
N LYS A 60 3.24 9.02 -12.88
CA LYS A 60 4.43 9.52 -13.58
C LYS A 60 4.11 10.65 -14.56
N ILE A 61 3.01 10.52 -15.32
CA ILE A 61 2.58 11.56 -16.27
C ILE A 61 2.15 12.82 -15.54
N PHE A 62 1.35 12.68 -14.50
CA PHE A 62 0.76 13.80 -13.78
C PHE A 62 1.71 14.41 -12.73
N ARG A 63 2.95 13.91 -12.62
CA ARG A 63 3.99 14.40 -11.69
C ARG A 63 3.46 14.59 -10.28
N VAL A 64 2.79 13.56 -9.75
CA VAL A 64 2.20 13.60 -8.41
C VAL A 64 3.28 13.96 -7.38
N PRO A 65 3.05 14.94 -6.49
CA PRO A 65 4.05 15.39 -5.52
C PRO A 65 4.56 14.25 -4.63
N ASP A 66 5.85 14.25 -4.31
CA ASP A 66 6.49 13.20 -3.49
C ASP A 66 5.80 12.99 -2.14
N GLN A 67 5.27 14.05 -1.54
CA GLN A 67 4.56 13.99 -0.27
C GLN A 67 3.21 13.25 -0.39
N GLU A 68 2.50 13.45 -1.51
CA GLU A 68 1.27 12.72 -1.81
C GLU A 68 1.57 11.25 -2.17
N LEU A 69 2.66 11.02 -2.89
CA LEU A 69 3.15 9.67 -3.17
C LEU A 69 3.54 8.93 -1.89
N PHE A 70 4.17 9.60 -0.93
CA PHE A 70 4.51 9.02 0.37
C PHE A 70 3.28 8.53 1.12
N ASP A 71 2.24 9.36 1.20
CA ASP A 71 0.96 8.97 1.80
C ASP A 71 0.31 7.81 1.05
N THR A 72 0.35 7.84 -0.28
CA THR A 72 -0.21 6.78 -1.13
C THR A 72 0.50 5.46 -0.87
N ARG A 73 1.85 5.45 -0.84
CA ARG A 73 2.63 4.23 -0.56
C ARG A 73 2.45 3.73 0.85
N PHE A 74 2.30 4.64 1.81
CA PHE A 74 1.97 4.26 3.17
C PHE A 74 0.63 3.53 3.21
N ASN A 75 -0.43 4.10 2.64
CA ASN A 75 -1.76 3.51 2.65
C ASN A 75 -1.83 2.15 1.91
N GLU A 76 -1.05 1.98 0.82
CA GLU A 76 -0.88 0.70 0.14
C GLU A 76 -0.20 -0.35 1.04
N LEU A 77 0.88 0.05 1.73
CA LEU A 77 1.61 -0.81 2.66
C LEU A 77 0.71 -1.26 3.82
N ILE A 78 -0.05 -0.34 4.43
CA ILE A 78 -0.99 -0.68 5.51
C ILE A 78 -2.05 -1.65 5.00
N TYR A 79 -2.60 -1.44 3.81
CA TYR A 79 -3.56 -2.37 3.22
C TYR A 79 -2.97 -3.78 3.05
N ILE A 80 -1.79 -3.89 2.43
CA ILE A 80 -1.14 -5.17 2.12
C ILE A 80 -0.73 -5.91 3.41
N ALA A 81 -0.11 -5.21 4.35
CA ALA A 81 0.30 -5.76 5.63
C ALA A 81 -0.92 -6.16 6.47
N ASN A 82 -1.90 -5.28 6.62
CA ASN A 82 -3.07 -5.55 7.46
C ASN A 82 -3.93 -6.71 6.93
N LYS A 83 -4.01 -6.85 5.61
CA LYS A 83 -4.69 -7.96 4.93
C LYS A 83 -3.80 -9.19 4.73
N LYS A 84 -2.63 -9.25 5.35
CA LYS A 84 -1.66 -10.37 5.27
C LYS A 84 -1.39 -10.84 3.84
N LYS A 85 -1.36 -9.93 2.87
CA LYS A 85 -1.06 -10.22 1.46
C LYS A 85 0.46 -10.32 1.25
N THR A 86 1.08 -11.32 1.88
CA THR A 86 2.55 -11.45 2.01
C THR A 86 3.29 -11.50 0.67
N GLY A 87 2.68 -12.05 -0.38
CA GLY A 87 3.25 -12.09 -1.74
C GLY A 87 3.53 -10.71 -2.37
N PHE A 88 2.94 -9.62 -1.85
CA PHE A 88 3.12 -8.25 -2.34
C PHE A 88 3.80 -7.33 -1.33
N LEU A 89 4.10 -7.86 -0.15
CA LEU A 89 4.58 -7.07 0.97
C LEU A 89 5.96 -6.48 0.67
N GLU A 90 6.86 -7.30 0.13
CA GLU A 90 8.20 -6.88 -0.24
C GLU A 90 8.19 -5.71 -1.23
N GLU A 91 7.38 -5.80 -2.27
CA GLU A 91 7.28 -4.77 -3.30
C GLU A 91 6.70 -3.47 -2.72
N SER A 92 5.67 -3.58 -1.88
CA SER A 92 5.08 -2.42 -1.21
C SER A 92 6.06 -1.73 -0.25
N VAL A 93 6.82 -2.52 0.49
CA VAL A 93 7.90 -2.04 1.37
C VAL A 93 8.98 -1.34 0.56
N SER A 94 9.43 -1.94 -0.53
CA SER A 94 10.44 -1.35 -1.43
C SER A 94 10.00 0.01 -1.96
N ARG A 95 8.75 0.12 -2.43
CA ARG A 95 8.19 1.39 -2.95
C ARG A 95 8.10 2.47 -1.87
N TYR A 96 7.63 2.11 -0.67
CA TYR A 96 7.54 3.05 0.44
C TYR A 96 8.93 3.53 0.89
N ILE A 97 9.91 2.63 0.96
CA ILE A 97 11.30 2.99 1.30
C ILE A 97 11.90 3.90 0.23
N SER A 98 11.63 3.63 -1.05
CA SER A 98 12.14 4.45 -2.16
C SER A 98 11.65 5.90 -2.06
N ILE A 99 10.33 6.12 -1.86
CA ILE A 99 9.79 7.48 -1.72
C ILE A 99 10.25 8.16 -0.42
N SER A 100 10.40 7.40 0.66
CA SER A 100 10.99 7.90 1.91
C SER A 100 12.42 8.39 1.68
N GLY A 101 13.24 7.65 0.94
CA GLY A 101 14.61 8.06 0.59
C GLY A 101 14.67 9.36 -0.21
N ILE A 102 13.74 9.58 -1.14
CA ILE A 102 13.62 10.84 -1.88
C ILE A 102 13.29 12.00 -0.93
N LEU A 103 12.33 11.79 -0.02
CA LEU A 103 11.93 12.82 0.95
C LEU A 103 13.04 13.18 1.94
N MET A 104 13.85 12.19 2.37
CA MET A 104 15.01 12.42 3.23
C MET A 104 16.03 13.37 2.58
N GLN A 105 16.28 13.21 1.27
CA GLN A 105 17.22 14.07 0.54
C GLN A 105 16.71 15.51 0.42
N ASN A 106 15.39 15.68 0.32
CA ASN A 106 14.75 16.98 0.09
C ASN A 106 14.53 17.81 1.37
N LYS A 107 14.93 17.33 2.56
CA LYS A 107 14.85 18.01 3.88
C LYS A 107 13.54 18.78 4.14
N LYS A 108 12.39 18.21 3.75
CA LYS A 108 11.08 18.86 3.99
C LYS A 108 10.61 18.63 5.42
N SER A 109 10.46 19.71 6.20
CA SER A 109 9.99 19.70 7.58
C SER A 109 8.55 19.21 7.77
N SER A 110 7.72 19.25 6.72
CA SER A 110 6.30 18.88 6.77
C SER A 110 6.03 17.38 6.96
N VAL A 111 7.04 16.52 6.78
CA VAL A 111 6.87 15.05 6.82
C VAL A 111 7.11 14.49 8.23
N SER A 112 7.87 15.18 9.08
CA SER A 112 8.30 14.66 10.40
C SER A 112 7.14 14.25 11.31
N GLU A 113 6.08 15.08 11.39
CA GLU A 113 4.93 14.76 12.24
C GLU A 113 4.14 13.56 11.71
N LYS A 114 4.04 13.43 10.39
CA LYS A 114 3.39 12.28 9.75
C LYS A 114 4.23 11.02 9.88
N ALA A 115 5.55 11.12 9.83
CA ALA A 115 6.47 10.03 10.06
C ALA A 115 6.29 9.43 11.46
N LYS A 116 6.12 10.27 12.50
CA LYS A 116 5.80 9.80 13.88
C LYS A 116 4.52 8.98 13.93
N GLN A 117 3.45 9.43 13.27
CA GLN A 117 2.18 8.70 13.21
C GLN A 117 2.36 7.37 12.47
N ASN A 118 3.04 7.39 11.31
CA ASN A 118 3.30 6.21 10.51
C ASN A 118 4.09 5.15 11.29
N ILE A 119 5.09 5.55 12.09
CA ILE A 119 5.88 4.61 12.91
C ILE A 119 5.00 3.86 13.90
N LYS A 120 4.08 4.54 14.60
CA LYS A 120 3.18 3.89 15.56
C LYS A 120 2.33 2.80 14.89
N ILE A 121 1.80 3.10 13.71
CA ILE A 121 0.98 2.15 12.94
C ILE A 121 1.85 0.97 12.43
N LEU A 122 3.05 1.24 11.92
CA LEU A 122 3.96 0.22 11.41
C LEU A 122 4.45 -0.72 12.53
N GLU A 123 4.75 -0.20 13.72
CA GLU A 123 5.11 -1.01 14.88
C GLU A 123 3.95 -1.95 15.27
N LYS A 124 2.70 -1.45 15.30
CA LYS A 124 1.54 -2.30 15.56
C LYS A 124 1.32 -3.37 14.50
N LEU A 125 1.52 -3.05 13.23
CA LEU A 125 1.46 -4.05 12.16
C LEU A 125 2.57 -5.10 12.27
N ARG A 126 3.80 -4.66 12.60
CA ARG A 126 4.96 -5.55 12.80
C ARG A 126 4.67 -6.57 13.89
N ASP A 127 4.13 -6.11 15.02
CA ASP A 127 3.84 -6.94 16.20
C ASP A 127 2.77 -8.01 15.91
N GLY A 128 2.03 -7.88 14.80
CA GLY A 128 1.09 -8.87 14.29
C GLY A 128 1.70 -10.07 13.58
N TYR A 129 2.99 -10.03 13.29
CA TYR A 129 3.74 -11.12 12.67
C TYR A 129 4.67 -11.79 13.69
N PRO A 130 4.94 -13.11 13.55
CA PRO A 130 5.94 -13.77 14.38
C PRO A 130 7.28 -13.06 14.27
N ALA A 131 7.95 -12.84 15.41
CA ALA A 131 9.25 -12.20 15.45
C ALA A 131 10.24 -12.92 14.52
N ASN A 132 11.06 -12.14 13.81
CA ASN A 132 12.04 -12.62 12.82
C ASN A 132 11.45 -13.34 11.58
N SER A 133 10.13 -13.39 11.43
CA SER A 133 9.54 -13.82 10.14
C SER A 133 9.83 -12.81 9.04
N LEU A 134 9.82 -13.25 7.77
CA LEU A 134 10.08 -12.36 6.64
C LEU A 134 9.18 -11.10 6.63
N PRO A 135 7.84 -11.21 6.83
CA PRO A 135 6.98 -10.03 6.96
C PRO A 135 7.36 -9.12 8.12
N TRP A 136 7.73 -9.69 9.28
CA TRP A 136 8.17 -8.93 10.44
C TRP A 136 9.42 -8.10 10.12
N ILE A 137 10.43 -8.72 9.47
CA ILE A 137 11.67 -8.05 9.06
C ILE A 137 11.38 -6.94 8.05
N GLN A 138 10.49 -7.20 7.09
CA GLN A 138 10.08 -6.23 6.08
C GLN A 138 9.40 -4.99 6.68
N ILE A 139 8.49 -5.17 7.65
CA ILE A 139 7.88 -4.04 8.36
C ILE A 139 8.89 -3.37 9.32
N GLN A 140 9.76 -4.11 9.98
CA GLN A 140 10.81 -3.52 10.81
C GLN A 140 11.71 -2.58 9.98
N LYS A 141 12.08 -2.99 8.76
CA LYS A 141 12.84 -2.15 7.83
C LYS A 141 12.10 -0.86 7.46
N THR A 142 10.77 -0.89 7.32
CA THR A 142 9.99 0.34 7.04
C THR A 142 9.88 1.24 8.27
N VAL A 143 9.76 0.68 9.47
CA VAL A 143 9.84 1.45 10.73
C VAL A 143 11.17 2.20 10.78
N ASP A 144 12.28 1.50 10.58
CA ASP A 144 13.62 2.09 10.67
C ASP A 144 13.88 3.13 9.60
N THR A 145 13.35 2.93 8.39
CA THR A 145 13.41 3.94 7.32
C THR A 145 12.60 5.18 7.69
N THR A 146 11.38 4.99 8.23
CA THR A 146 10.49 6.10 8.59
C THR A 146 11.04 6.92 9.76
N ARG A 147 11.75 6.30 10.72
CA ARG A 147 12.42 7.01 11.82
C ARG A 147 13.44 8.04 11.33
N ARG A 148 14.07 7.81 10.19
CA ARG A 148 15.04 8.74 9.59
C ARG A 148 14.39 9.96 8.93
N LEU A 149 13.06 10.00 8.82
CA LEU A 149 12.29 11.14 8.33
C LEU A 149 11.80 12.07 9.46
N GLN A 150 12.00 11.69 10.72
CA GLN A 150 11.69 12.54 11.88
C GLN A 150 12.73 13.65 12.01
#